data_AF-A0A8S0Y462-F1
#
_entry.id   AF-A0A8S0Y462-F1
#
_cell.length_a   1.000
_cell.length_b   1.000
_cell.length_c   1.000
_cell.angle_alpha   90.00
_cell.angle_beta   90.00
_cell.angle_gamma   90.00
#
_symmetry.space_group_name_H-M   'P 1'
#
loop_
_entity.id
_entity.type
_entity.pdbx_description
1 polymer ?
#
loop_
_entity_poly.entity_id
_entity_poly.type
_entity_poly.pdbx_seq_one_letter_code
_entity_poly.pdbx_strand_id
1 'polypeptide(L)'
;MGFKLGNFLNGLTGKSLKTQELKKEKFSVFWGLPIMSSDAISSVAYAGEEILWILVPAIGVLSYKYMMYASMLIVFLMFMLTFSYRQTIDAYPSGGGSYVVAKDNLGTTAGLIAGASLTIDYILTVAVSASAGTAAITSAAPFLLPHS
;
A
#
# COMPACT_ATOMS: atom_id res chain seq x y z
N MET A 1 -25.04 5.96 41.48
CA MET A 1 -24.70 6.78 40.29
C MET A 1 -23.62 6.03 39.49
N GLY A 2 -24.02 5.01 38.72
CA GLY A 2 -23.08 4.13 38.01
C GLY A 2 -22.97 4.53 36.54
N PHE A 3 -21.89 5.23 36.19
CA PHE A 3 -21.61 5.64 34.81
C PHE A 3 -21.43 4.38 33.95
N LYS A 4 -22.36 4.12 33.01
CA LYS A 4 -22.28 2.99 32.07
C LYS A 4 -21.17 3.23 31.04
N LEU A 5 -19.93 2.94 31.45
CA LEU A 5 -18.71 3.05 30.63
C LEU A 5 -18.82 2.30 29.29
N GLY A 6 -19.58 1.19 29.27
CA GLY A 6 -19.78 0.37 28.07
C GLY A 6 -20.55 1.05 26.92
N ASN A 7 -21.46 2.00 27.21
CA ASN A 7 -22.20 2.69 26.14
C ASN A 7 -21.37 3.79 25.46
N PHE A 8 -20.48 4.44 26.21
CA PHE A 8 -19.59 5.46 25.67
C PHE A 8 -18.50 4.84 24.80
N LEU A 9 -17.92 3.72 25.25
CA LEU A 9 -16.94 2.96 24.47
C LEU A 9 -17.54 2.42 23.17
N ASN A 10 -18.75 1.86 23.20
CA ASN A 10 -19.44 1.40 21.98
C ASN A 10 -19.76 2.52 20.98
N GLY A 11 -19.92 3.77 21.43
CA GLY A 11 -20.08 4.92 20.55
C GLY A 11 -18.78 5.33 19.85
N LEU A 12 -17.63 5.08 20.49
CA LEU A 12 -16.30 5.45 19.99
C LEU A 12 -15.65 4.35 19.15
N THR A 13 -15.85 3.07 19.50
CA THR A 13 -15.22 1.92 18.85
C THR A 13 -16.15 1.16 17.90
N GLY A 14 -17.44 1.49 17.87
CA GLY A 14 -18.46 0.72 17.16
C GLY A 14 -18.84 -0.58 17.89
N LYS A 15 -19.96 -1.19 17.47
CA LYS A 15 -20.46 -2.45 18.04
C LYS A 15 -19.54 -3.60 17.62
N SER A 16 -19.16 -4.46 18.58
CA SER A 16 -18.40 -5.68 18.29
C SER A 16 -19.24 -6.62 17.41
N LEU A 17 -18.87 -6.71 16.14
CA LEU A 17 -19.48 -7.59 15.15
C LEU A 17 -18.88 -8.98 15.28
N LYS A 18 -19.73 -10.01 15.30
CA LYS A 18 -19.27 -11.40 15.32
C LYS A 18 -18.53 -11.68 14.01
N THR A 19 -17.45 -12.47 14.06
CA THR A 19 -16.58 -12.82 12.91
C THR A 19 -17.32 -13.30 11.65
N GLN A 20 -18.54 -13.83 11.81
CA GLN A 20 -19.38 -14.30 10.71
C GLN A 20 -20.14 -13.18 9.98
N GLU A 21 -20.40 -12.04 10.62
CA GLU A 21 -21.08 -10.88 10.02
C GLU A 21 -20.11 -9.96 9.25
N LEU A 22 -18.83 -9.94 9.64
CA LEU A 22 -17.75 -9.20 8.97
C LEU A 22 -17.52 -9.61 7.51
N LYS A 23 -17.84 -10.86 7.13
CA LYS A 23 -17.65 -11.35 5.74
C LYS A 23 -18.57 -10.69 4.71
N LYS A 24 -19.67 -10.04 5.13
CA LYS A 24 -20.63 -9.40 4.22
C LYS A 24 -20.52 -7.87 4.21
N GLU A 25 -19.81 -7.29 5.17
CA GLU A 25 -19.59 -5.86 5.27
C GLU A 25 -18.48 -5.45 4.28
N LYS A 26 -18.89 -4.86 3.15
CA LYS A 26 -17.96 -4.18 2.25
C LYS A 26 -17.71 -2.79 2.83
N PHE A 27 -16.45 -2.39 2.97
CA PHE A 27 -16.14 -1.01 3.36
C PHE A 27 -16.79 -0.03 2.37
N SER A 28 -17.46 1.00 2.91
CA SER A 28 -17.94 2.09 2.06
C SER A 28 -16.75 2.79 1.41
N VAL A 29 -16.95 3.35 0.21
CA VAL A 29 -15.88 4.02 -0.56
C VAL A 29 -15.15 5.08 0.29
N PHE A 30 -15.88 5.76 1.17
CA PHE A 30 -15.31 6.81 2.03
C PHE A 30 -14.29 6.28 3.05
N TRP A 31 -14.53 5.10 3.62
CA TRP A 31 -13.61 4.47 4.57
C TRP A 31 -12.57 3.58 3.89
N GLY A 32 -12.94 2.94 2.78
CA GLY A 32 -12.04 2.08 2.01
C GLY A 32 -10.94 2.87 1.31
N LEU A 33 -11.25 4.05 0.76
CA LEU A 33 -10.28 4.86 0.02
C LEU A 33 -9.04 5.23 0.87
N PRO A 34 -9.15 5.85 2.06
CA PRO A 34 -7.97 6.21 2.85
C PRO A 34 -7.16 5.00 3.31
N ILE A 35 -7.82 3.89 3.66
CA ILE A 35 -7.13 2.67 4.09
C ILE A 35 -6.32 2.07 2.93
N MET A 36 -6.93 1.94 1.74
CA MET A 36 -6.26 1.39 0.57
C MET A 36 -5.22 2.35 -0.03
N SER A 37 -5.42 3.67 0.11
CA SER A 37 -4.48 4.69 -0.41
C SER A 37 -3.25 4.86 0.48
N SER A 38 -3.33 4.47 1.75
CA SER A 38 -2.22 4.59 2.70
C SER A 38 -0.95 3.90 2.21
N ASP A 39 -1.10 2.76 1.53
CA ASP A 39 0.02 1.99 1.01
C ASP A 39 0.77 2.74 -0.11
N ALA A 40 0.01 3.24 -1.09
CA ALA A 40 0.55 4.05 -2.17
C ALA A 40 1.22 5.35 -1.67
N ILE A 41 0.64 5.98 -0.64
CA ILE A 41 1.21 7.20 -0.03
C ILE A 41 2.51 6.88 0.71
N SER A 42 2.58 5.73 1.40
CA SER A 42 3.79 5.28 2.09
C SER A 42 4.96 5.11 1.11
N SER A 43 4.72 4.53 -0.08
CA SER A 43 5.76 4.34 -1.09
C SER A 43 6.37 5.64 -1.63
N VAL A 44 5.59 6.72 -1.69
CA VAL A 44 6.08 8.02 -2.16
C VAL A 44 7.07 8.65 -1.16
N ALA A 45 6.96 8.33 0.13
CA ALA A 45 7.78 8.93 1.18
C ALA A 45 9.26 8.56 1.08
N TYR A 46 9.59 7.35 0.61
CA TYR A 46 10.99 6.89 0.45
C TYR A 46 11.46 6.88 -1.01
N ALA A 47 10.56 6.82 -2.00
CA ALA A 47 10.94 6.63 -3.41
C ALA A 47 11.91 7.70 -3.94
N GLY A 48 11.76 8.96 -3.54
CA GLY A 48 12.61 10.03 -4.03
C GLY A 48 14.07 9.91 -3.57
N GLU A 49 14.27 9.55 -2.31
CA GLU A 49 15.60 9.38 -1.71
C GLU A 49 16.30 8.15 -2.29
N GLU A 50 15.60 7.02 -2.44
CA GLU A 50 16.13 5.79 -3.03
C GLU A 50 16.61 5.98 -4.49
N ILE A 51 15.84 6.73 -5.30
CA ILE A 51 16.24 7.05 -6.69
C ILE A 51 17.55 7.84 -6.69
N LEU A 52 17.70 8.82 -5.80
CA LEU A 52 18.92 9.61 -5.71
C LEU A 52 20.09 8.79 -5.17
N TRP A 53 19.86 7.92 -4.19
CA TRP A 53 20.87 7.02 -3.63
C TRP A 53 21.52 6.14 -4.69
N ILE A 54 20.72 5.62 -5.63
CA ILE A 54 21.22 4.83 -6.76
C ILE A 54 21.94 5.69 -7.82
N LEU A 55 21.42 6.90 -8.08
CA LEU A 55 21.80 7.65 -9.27
C LEU A 55 22.97 8.61 -9.03
N VAL A 56 23.07 9.18 -7.82
CA VAL A 56 24.16 10.08 -7.41
C VAL A 56 25.55 9.44 -7.56
N PRO A 57 25.79 8.17 -7.18
CA PRO A 57 27.09 7.52 -7.41
C PRO A 57 27.45 7.37 -8.89
N ALA A 58 26.46 7.24 -9.77
CA ALA A 58 26.67 7.00 -11.20
C ALA A 58 26.85 8.29 -12.00
N ILE A 59 26.06 9.34 -11.71
CA ILE A 59 25.93 10.52 -12.58
C ILE A 59 26.06 11.85 -11.80
N GLY A 60 26.25 11.79 -10.48
CA GLY A 60 26.49 12.97 -9.63
C GLY A 60 25.32 13.95 -9.60
N VAL A 61 25.60 15.25 -9.81
CA VAL A 61 24.59 16.32 -9.75
C VAL A 61 23.54 16.24 -10.86
N LEU A 62 23.83 15.57 -11.99
CA LEU A 62 22.84 15.35 -13.05
C LEU A 62 21.67 14.47 -12.59
N SER A 63 21.81 13.73 -11.51
CA SER A 63 20.80 12.83 -10.96
C SER A 63 19.48 13.52 -10.63
N TYR A 64 19.50 14.78 -10.20
CA TYR A 64 18.28 15.55 -9.91
C TYR A 64 17.42 15.77 -11.16
N LYS A 65 18.04 15.95 -12.33
CA LYS A 65 17.31 16.11 -13.60
C LYS A 65 16.67 14.79 -14.03
N TYR A 66 17.39 13.69 -13.89
CA TYR A 66 16.89 12.35 -14.19
C TYR A 66 15.81 11.87 -13.21
N MET A 67 15.91 12.25 -11.94
CA MET A 67 14.86 12.02 -10.94
C MET A 67 13.52 12.64 -11.37
N MET A 68 13.55 13.87 -11.89
CA MET A 68 12.34 14.53 -12.43
C MET A 68 11.73 13.72 -13.59
N TYR A 69 12.55 13.26 -14.54
CA TYR A 69 12.08 12.43 -15.64
C TYR A 69 11.53 11.08 -15.17
N ALA A 70 12.20 10.41 -14.23
CA ALA A 70 11.72 9.16 -13.65
C ALA A 70 10.36 9.34 -12.96
N SER A 71 10.19 10.42 -12.18
CA SER A 71 8.92 10.74 -11.54
C SER A 71 7.79 10.95 -12.57
N MET A 72 8.05 11.67 -13.67
CA MET A 72 7.06 11.83 -14.75
C MET A 72 6.67 10.49 -15.37
N LEU A 73 7.62 9.58 -15.60
CA LEU A 73 7.35 8.25 -16.13
C LEU A 73 6.50 7.41 -15.15
N ILE A 74 6.78 7.50 -13.85
CA ILE A 74 5.99 6.80 -12.82
C ILE A 74 4.54 7.33 -12.79
N VAL A 75 4.34 8.65 -12.84
CA VAL A 75 3.00 9.26 -12.89
C VAL A 75 2.25 8.81 -14.15
N PHE A 76 2.92 8.78 -15.30
CA PHE A 76 2.34 8.28 -16.53
C PHE A 76 1.97 6.79 -16.45
N LEU A 77 2.83 5.96 -15.84
CA LEU A 77 2.55 4.56 -15.58
C LEU A 77 1.33 4.38 -14.67
N MET A 78 1.23 5.16 -13.58
CA MET A 78 0.07 5.15 -12.68
C MET A 78 -1.23 5.53 -13.38
N PHE A 79 -1.17 6.48 -14.32
CA PHE A 79 -2.31 6.82 -15.15
C PHE A 79 -2.77 5.61 -15.99
N MET A 80 -1.86 4.94 -16.70
CA MET A 80 -2.20 3.73 -17.47
C MET A 80 -2.74 2.60 -16.59
N LEU A 81 -2.13 2.35 -15.43
CA LEU A 81 -2.60 1.35 -14.46
C LEU A 81 -4.02 1.63 -13.99
N THR A 82 -4.37 2.90 -13.78
CA THR A 82 -5.72 3.30 -13.38
C THR A 82 -6.76 2.90 -14.43
N PHE A 83 -6.47 3.08 -15.72
CA PHE A 83 -7.38 2.61 -16.79
C PHE A 83 -7.45 1.09 -16.85
N SER A 84 -6.30 0.41 -16.73
CA SER A 84 -6.25 -1.05 -16.73
C SER A 84 -7.08 -1.66 -15.58
N TYR A 85 -6.96 -1.09 -14.37
CA TYR A 85 -7.74 -1.55 -13.23
C TYR A 85 -9.22 -1.24 -13.34
N ARG A 86 -9.60 -0.11 -13.94
CA ARG A 86 -11.02 0.15 -14.24
C ARG A 86 -11.62 -0.93 -15.12
N GLN A 87 -10.95 -1.28 -16.23
CA GLN A 87 -11.39 -2.36 -17.12
C GLN A 87 -11.46 -3.70 -16.39
N THR A 88 -10.48 -3.99 -15.53
CA THR A 88 -10.45 -5.24 -14.75
C THR A 88 -11.59 -5.31 -13.73
N ILE A 89 -11.90 -4.21 -13.04
CA ILE A 89 -12.99 -4.15 -12.07
C ILE A 89 -14.35 -4.32 -12.75
N ASP A 90 -14.53 -3.72 -13.93
CA ASP A 90 -15.76 -3.85 -14.71
C ASP A 90 -15.95 -5.29 -15.22
N ALA A 91 -14.87 -5.96 -15.61
CA ALA A 91 -14.90 -7.36 -16.05
C ALA A 91 -15.12 -8.36 -14.90
N TYR A 92 -14.70 -8.03 -13.67
CA TYR A 92 -14.78 -8.89 -12.49
C TYR A 92 -15.54 -8.22 -11.32
N PRO A 93 -16.87 -7.99 -11.44
CA PRO A 93 -17.67 -7.25 -10.46
C PRO A 93 -17.82 -7.97 -9.11
N SER A 94 -17.64 -9.29 -9.10
CA SER A 94 -17.63 -10.10 -7.86
C SER A 94 -16.32 -9.95 -7.06
N GLY A 95 -15.31 -9.28 -7.61
CA GLY A 95 -13.97 -9.20 -7.04
C GLY A 95 -13.19 -10.52 -7.19
N GLY A 96 -11.99 -10.58 -6.59
CA GLY A 96 -11.14 -11.78 -6.63
C GLY A 96 -9.64 -11.50 -6.70
N GLY A 97 -9.25 -10.25 -6.96
CA GLY A 97 -7.85 -9.85 -7.04
C GLY A 97 -7.09 -10.49 -8.21
N SER A 98 -5.79 -10.23 -8.28
CA SER A 98 -4.92 -10.72 -9.36
C SER A 98 -4.84 -12.25 -9.44
N TYR A 99 -5.07 -12.97 -8.33
CA TYR A 99 -5.15 -14.44 -8.33
C TYR A 99 -6.30 -14.97 -9.19
N VAL A 100 -7.53 -14.49 -8.97
CA VAL A 100 -8.71 -14.97 -9.71
C VAL A 100 -8.62 -14.55 -11.17
N VAL A 101 -8.21 -13.32 -11.45
CA VAL A 101 -8.03 -12.82 -12.82
C VAL A 101 -6.97 -13.64 -13.57
N ALA A 102 -5.82 -13.92 -12.97
CA ALA A 102 -4.78 -14.74 -13.61
C ALA A 102 -5.21 -16.20 -13.78
N LYS A 103 -5.92 -16.77 -12.80
CA LYS A 103 -6.42 -18.14 -12.87
C LYS A 103 -7.40 -18.34 -14.02
N ASP A 104 -8.33 -17.40 -14.18
CA ASP A 104 -9.40 -17.51 -15.18
C ASP A 104 -8.88 -17.26 -16.61
N ASN A 105 -7.85 -16.42 -16.79
CA ASN A 105 -7.32 -16.08 -18.12
C ASN A 105 -6.12 -16.93 -18.56
N LEU A 106 -5.27 -17.35 -17.62
CA LEU A 106 -3.96 -17.98 -17.92
C LEU A 106 -3.81 -19.37 -17.29
N GLY A 107 -4.78 -19.81 -16.50
CA GLY A 107 -4.79 -21.11 -15.84
C GLY A 107 -4.25 -21.10 -14.41
N THR A 108 -4.31 -22.28 -13.78
CA THR A 108 -4.07 -22.45 -12.34
C THR A 108 -2.64 -22.12 -11.91
N THR A 109 -1.65 -22.44 -12.73
CA THR A 109 -0.23 -22.17 -12.45
C THR A 109 0.06 -20.68 -12.40
N ALA A 110 -0.43 -19.91 -13.39
CA ALA A 110 -0.32 -18.46 -13.40
C ALA A 110 -1.04 -17.81 -12.22
N GLY A 111 -2.22 -18.32 -11.86
CA GLY A 111 -2.93 -17.90 -10.64
C GLY A 111 -2.09 -18.11 -9.38
N LEU A 112 -1.52 -19.31 -9.20
CA LEU A 112 -0.65 -19.62 -8.05
C LEU A 112 0.58 -18.71 -7.97
N ILE A 113 1.22 -18.41 -9.10
CA ILE A 113 2.35 -17.47 -9.15
C ILE A 113 1.90 -16.07 -8.73
N ALA A 114 0.74 -15.60 -9.21
CA ALA A 114 0.19 -14.30 -8.79
C ALA A 114 -0.11 -14.26 -7.29
N GLY A 115 -0.69 -15.33 -6.73
CA GLY A 115 -0.95 -15.44 -5.29
C GLY A 115 0.33 -15.49 -4.43
N ALA A 116 1.34 -16.23 -4.87
CA ALA A 116 2.64 -16.28 -4.21
C ALA A 116 3.33 -14.91 -4.25
N SER A 117 3.31 -14.25 -5.40
CA SER A 117 3.86 -12.90 -5.57
C SER A 117 3.19 -11.90 -4.64
N LEU A 118 1.86 -11.91 -4.53
CA LEU A 118 1.12 -11.04 -3.61
C LEU A 118 1.51 -11.26 -2.14
N THR A 119 1.77 -12.50 -1.75
CA THR A 119 2.15 -12.81 -0.37
C THR A 119 3.53 -12.25 -0.04
N ILE A 120 4.47 -12.36 -0.98
CA ILE A 120 5.81 -11.76 -0.86
C ILE A 120 5.71 -10.24 -0.85
N ASP A 121 4.89 -9.67 -1.74
CA ASP A 121 4.63 -8.24 -1.84
C ASP A 121 4.15 -7.69 -0.48
N TYR A 122 3.15 -8.31 0.15
CA TYR A 122 2.70 -7.88 1.47
C TYR A 122 3.78 -7.93 2.55
N ILE A 123 4.63 -8.96 2.56
CA ILE A 123 5.73 -9.06 3.53
C ILE A 123 6.74 -7.94 3.27
N LEU A 124 7.09 -7.70 2.01
CA LEU A 124 8.06 -6.69 1.62
C LEU A 124 7.55 -5.28 1.92
N THR A 125 6.29 -5.00 1.63
CA THR A 125 5.64 -3.71 1.90
C THR A 125 5.67 -3.36 3.39
N VAL A 126 5.38 -4.34 4.26
CA VAL A 126 5.47 -4.15 5.71
C VAL A 126 6.92 -3.91 6.15
N ALA A 127 7.87 -4.70 5.63
CA ALA A 127 9.27 -4.55 5.98
C ALA A 127 9.83 -3.19 5.56
N VAL A 128 9.61 -2.77 4.31
CA VAL A 128 10.09 -1.49 3.77
C VAL A 128 9.43 -0.32 4.51
N SER A 129 8.12 -0.38 4.76
CA SER A 129 7.42 0.68 5.50
C SER A 129 7.95 0.82 6.93
N ALA A 130 8.27 -0.29 7.61
CA ALA A 130 8.87 -0.25 8.94
C ALA A 130 10.28 0.37 8.91
N SER A 131 11.13 -0.04 7.97
CA SER A 131 12.49 0.50 7.81
C SER A 131 12.50 1.98 7.41
N ALA A 132 11.63 2.39 6.49
CA ALA A 132 11.47 3.80 6.12
C ALA A 132 10.92 4.62 7.30
N GLY A 133 10.02 4.04 8.09
CA GLY A 133 9.49 4.65 9.31
C GLY A 133 10.56 4.87 10.38
N THR A 134 11.43 3.88 10.64
CA THR A 134 12.53 4.04 11.60
C THR A 134 13.52 5.09 11.12
N ALA A 135 13.87 5.10 9.82
CA ALA A 135 14.74 6.11 9.22
C ALA A 135 14.17 7.53 9.35
N ALA A 136 12.87 7.71 9.12
CA ALA A 136 12.21 9.01 9.29
C ALA A 136 12.24 9.49 10.75
N ILE A 137 12.03 8.60 11.72
CA ILE A 137 12.07 8.92 13.15
C ILE A 137 13.49 9.29 13.60
N THR A 138 14.49 8.53 13.18
CA THR A 138 15.89 8.77 13.58
C THR A 138 16.46 10.03 12.91
N SER A 139 15.99 10.38 11.71
CA SER A 139 16.27 11.66 11.06
C SER A 139 15.70 12.85 11.86
N ALA A 140 14.48 12.72 12.39
CA ALA A 140 13.85 13.76 13.22
C ALA A 140 14.46 13.87 14.63
N ALA A 141 14.95 12.77 15.18
CA ALA A 141 15.57 12.70 16.51
C ALA A 141 16.95 12.00 16.45
N PRO A 142 18.02 12.74 16.08
CA PRO A 142 19.34 12.17 15.78
C PRO A 142 20.02 11.45 16.97
N PHE A 143 19.60 11.71 18.20
CA PHE A 143 20.09 11.00 19.38
C PHE A 143 19.73 9.50 19.37
N LEU A 144 18.74 9.07 18.57
CA LEU A 144 18.32 7.68 18.43
C LEU A 144 19.15 6.88 17.40
N LEU A 145 20.03 7.53 16.62
CA LEU A 145 20.88 6.87 15.61
C LEU A 145 21.67 5.65 16.11
N PRO A 146 22.18 5.60 17.37
CA PRO A 146 22.93 4.44 17.85
C PRO A 146 22.08 3.17 18.07
N HIS A 147 20.75 3.28 18.05
CA HIS A 147 19.80 2.19 18.32
C HIS A 147 18.85 1.93 17.14
N SER A 148 19.19 2.48 15.96
CA SER A 148 18.45 2.34 14.71
C SER A 148 18.87 1.13 13.91
#